data_AF-A0A1I4SH25-F1
#
_entry.id   AF-A0A1I4SH25-F1
#
_cell.length_a   1.000
_cell.length_b   1.000
_cell.length_c   1.000
_cell.angle_alpha   90.00
_cell.angle_beta   90.00
_cell.angle_gamma   90.00
#
_symmetry.space_group_name_H-M   'P 1'
#
loop_
_entity.id
_entity.type
_entity.pdbx_description
1 polymer ?
#
loop_
_entity_poly.entity_id
_entity_poly.type
_entity_poly.pdbx_seq_one_letter_code
_entity_poly.pdbx_strand_id
1 'polypeptide(L)'
;MPHDPHHRNRRLPCANLAHAPLASVCLKLNTSTLKPKGINMNAKVQFSCDSCGAHFLQWPSQIGGKAYCSRACYAESLRGKVPHNKGASVLAEKPCAVCSATMSGLPSEMKRRKYCSPECLKLAFSNVDIGATLRRRSRVVESGCWLWTGALRDGYGRVKFNGSVTQEAHRASYEFHIGPIPEGLVIDHLCRNRSCINPSHLEPVTQGENIRRGETGRHTPITEAHRLALSAGGKRRFSDPAARAAHGSALKAAINRKKKNER
;
A
#
# COMPACT_ATOMS: atom_id res chain seq x y z
N MET A 1 -21.33 19.32 -31.88
CA MET A 1 -21.51 18.91 -30.48
C MET A 1 -20.87 19.96 -29.58
N PRO A 2 -21.66 20.95 -29.14
CA PRO A 2 -21.76 21.20 -27.71
C PRO A 2 -23.20 21.46 -27.24
N HIS A 3 -23.46 21.12 -25.98
CA HIS A 3 -24.76 21.14 -25.31
C HIS A 3 -25.17 22.54 -24.82
N ASP A 4 -26.48 22.80 -24.92
CA ASP A 4 -27.23 24.01 -24.57
C ASP A 4 -27.64 24.05 -23.08
N PRO A 5 -27.42 25.16 -22.34
CA PRO A 5 -27.90 25.32 -20.97
C PRO A 5 -29.18 26.18 -20.86
N HIS A 6 -30.22 25.54 -20.33
CA HIS A 6 -31.24 26.08 -19.42
C HIS A 6 -32.05 27.33 -19.83
N HIS A 7 -33.26 27.04 -20.32
CA HIS A 7 -34.40 27.95 -20.41
C HIS A 7 -35.06 28.25 -19.04
N ARG A 8 -35.17 29.56 -18.75
CA ARG A 8 -36.33 30.33 -18.21
C ARG A 8 -36.94 29.97 -16.84
N ASN A 9 -36.98 30.96 -15.94
CA ASN A 9 -38.22 31.73 -15.73
C ASN A 9 -38.02 32.98 -14.84
N ARG A 10 -38.39 34.14 -15.40
CA ARG A 10 -38.43 35.45 -14.75
C ARG A 10 -39.52 35.46 -13.67
N ARG A 11 -39.23 35.99 -12.48
CA ARG A 11 -40.24 36.34 -11.47
C ARG A 11 -40.67 37.79 -11.70
N LEU A 12 -41.97 38.02 -11.87
CA LEU A 12 -42.60 39.34 -11.76
C LEU A 12 -42.94 39.62 -10.28
N PRO A 13 -42.91 40.87 -9.83
CA PRO A 13 -43.24 41.24 -8.45
C PRO A 13 -44.76 41.28 -8.21
N CYS A 14 -45.17 40.90 -7.00
CA CYS A 14 -46.57 40.92 -6.58
C CYS A 14 -47.07 42.35 -6.41
N ALA A 15 -48.08 42.73 -7.20
CA ALA A 15 -48.88 43.93 -7.00
C ALA A 15 -49.96 43.69 -5.93
N ASN A 16 -50.20 44.73 -5.14
CA ASN A 16 -51.35 44.91 -4.24
C ASN A 16 -52.67 44.65 -4.96
N LEU A 17 -53.56 43.84 -4.35
CA LEU A 17 -55.01 44.03 -4.48
C LEU A 17 -55.69 43.61 -3.17
N ALA A 18 -56.53 44.53 -2.69
CA ALA A 18 -57.30 44.47 -1.48
C ALA A 18 -58.71 43.88 -1.73
N HIS A 19 -59.28 43.32 -0.65
CA HIS A 19 -60.70 43.11 -0.32
C HIS A 19 -61.67 42.50 -1.36
N ALA A 20 -62.25 41.34 -1.00
CA ALA A 20 -63.71 41.19 -0.93
C ALA A 20 -64.09 40.01 0.00
N PRO A 21 -65.22 40.09 0.75
CA PRO A 21 -65.53 39.21 1.87
C PRO A 21 -66.51 38.09 1.48
N LEU A 22 -66.37 36.91 2.09
CA LEU A 22 -67.50 36.02 2.30
C LEU A 22 -67.43 35.44 3.72
N ALA A 23 -68.48 35.74 4.47
CA ALA A 23 -68.72 35.36 5.84
C ALA A 23 -69.19 33.90 5.97
N SER A 24 -68.96 33.35 7.17
CA SER A 24 -69.62 32.17 7.76
C SER A 24 -69.32 30.84 7.06
N VAL A 25 -68.66 29.87 7.69
CA VAL A 25 -69.05 29.25 8.97
C VAL A 25 -67.81 28.90 9.78
N CYS A 26 -67.76 29.41 11.00
CA CYS A 26 -66.81 28.99 12.02
C CYS A 26 -67.26 27.63 12.58
N LEU A 27 -66.70 26.54 12.08
CA LEU A 27 -66.66 25.28 12.83
C LEU A 27 -65.25 25.14 13.42
N LYS A 28 -65.13 25.54 14.69
CA LYS A 28 -64.00 25.22 15.54
C LYS A 28 -63.86 23.69 15.60
N LEU A 29 -62.88 23.12 14.90
CA LEU A 29 -62.37 21.80 15.25
C LEU A 29 -61.03 22.00 15.96
N ASN A 30 -61.13 21.79 17.27
CA ASN A 30 -60.09 21.90 18.26
C ASN A 30 -58.96 20.90 17.96
N THR A 31 -57.74 21.35 18.13
CA THR A 31 -56.50 20.62 17.95
C THR A 31 -56.30 19.63 19.10
N SER A 32 -56.63 18.35 18.90
CA SER A 32 -55.99 17.24 19.61
C SER A 32 -56.54 15.89 19.13
N THR A 33 -55.63 14.98 18.80
CA THR A 33 -55.84 13.52 18.74
C THR A 33 -56.84 12.98 17.72
N LEU A 34 -56.49 13.02 16.43
CA LEU A 34 -56.88 11.97 15.48
C LEU A 34 -55.70 11.73 14.53
N LYS A 35 -55.05 10.56 14.62
CA LYS A 35 -54.26 10.04 13.48
C LYS A 35 -55.25 9.79 12.36
N PRO A 36 -55.21 10.51 11.22
CA PRO A 36 -56.12 10.22 10.12
C PRO A 36 -55.75 8.86 9.54
N LYS A 37 -56.53 7.82 9.85
CA LYS A 37 -56.53 6.59 9.07
C LYS A 37 -57.08 6.96 7.69
N GLY A 38 -56.21 6.92 6.68
CA GLY A 38 -56.57 7.10 5.27
C GLY A 38 -56.26 8.50 4.72
N ILE A 39 -55.02 8.97 4.82
CA ILE A 39 -54.58 10.10 4.00
C ILE A 39 -54.41 9.59 2.55
N ASN A 40 -55.14 10.16 1.60
CA ASN A 40 -54.97 9.86 0.18
C ASN A 40 -53.58 10.34 -0.28
N MET A 41 -52.69 9.38 -0.59
CA MET A 41 -51.31 9.66 -1.03
C MET A 41 -51.23 10.26 -2.44
N ASN A 42 -52.31 10.18 -3.21
CA ASN A 42 -52.42 10.66 -4.59
C ASN A 42 -53.12 12.02 -4.71
N ALA A 43 -53.31 12.75 -3.61
CA ALA A 43 -53.84 14.11 -3.63
C ALA A 43 -52.99 15.04 -2.76
N LYS A 44 -52.96 16.33 -3.13
CA LYS A 44 -52.39 17.35 -2.25
C LYS A 44 -53.34 17.58 -1.07
N VAL A 45 -52.80 17.51 0.13
CA VAL A 45 -53.52 17.73 1.39
C VAL A 45 -53.07 19.07 1.98
N GLN A 46 -53.96 19.74 2.70
CA GLN A 46 -53.66 20.98 3.38
C GLN A 46 -52.90 20.70 4.68
N PHE A 47 -51.73 21.30 4.83
CA PHE A 47 -50.89 21.25 6.03
C PHE A 47 -50.73 22.64 6.64
N SER A 48 -50.53 22.70 7.95
CA SER A 48 -50.14 23.89 8.69
C SER A 48 -48.62 23.94 8.85
N CYS A 49 -48.00 25.10 8.60
CA CYS A 49 -46.57 25.29 8.79
C CYS A 49 -46.20 25.34 10.27
N ASP A 50 -45.28 24.48 10.72
CA ASP A 50 -44.84 24.43 12.12
C ASP A 50 -44.06 25.69 12.56
N SER A 51 -43.61 26.52 11.62
CA SER A 51 -42.82 27.74 11.94
C SER A 51 -43.60 29.04 11.83
N CYS A 52 -44.64 29.12 11.00
CA CYS A 52 -45.40 30.36 10.81
C CYS A 52 -46.93 30.19 10.85
N GLY A 53 -47.43 28.97 11.04
CA GLY A 53 -48.86 28.67 11.09
C GLY A 53 -49.59 28.73 9.75
N ALA A 54 -48.96 29.20 8.66
CA ALA A 54 -49.60 29.31 7.36
C ALA A 54 -50.07 27.95 6.81
N HIS A 55 -51.23 27.94 6.17
CA HIS A 55 -51.76 26.75 5.50
C HIS A 55 -51.24 26.64 4.07
N PHE A 56 -50.83 25.45 3.66
CA PHE A 56 -50.33 25.19 2.31
C PHE A 56 -50.68 23.78 1.84
N LEU A 57 -50.81 23.59 0.51
CA LEU A 57 -51.18 22.31 -0.11
C LEU A 57 -49.93 21.55 -0.55
N GLN A 58 -49.78 20.29 -0.13
CA GLN A 58 -48.65 19.46 -0.53
C GLN A 58 -48.99 17.97 -0.51
N TRP A 59 -48.19 17.19 -1.24
CA TRP A 59 -48.29 15.74 -1.23
C TRP A 59 -47.85 15.17 0.14
N PRO A 60 -48.63 14.27 0.76
CA PRO A 60 -48.28 13.66 2.05
C PRO A 60 -46.90 12.99 2.06
N SER A 61 -46.49 12.40 0.93
CA SER A 61 -45.18 11.75 0.75
C SER A 61 -43.99 12.70 0.86
N GLN A 62 -44.18 14.00 0.64
CA GLN A 62 -43.10 15.00 0.63
C GLN A 62 -42.85 15.66 1.99
N ILE A 63 -43.74 15.49 2.96
CA ILE A 63 -43.71 16.22 4.24
C ILE A 63 -43.25 15.32 5.40
N GLY A 64 -43.53 14.02 5.35
CA GLY A 64 -43.25 13.14 6.48
C GLY A 64 -43.94 13.65 7.76
N GLY A 65 -43.22 13.70 8.88
CA GLY A 65 -43.75 14.13 10.18
C GLY A 65 -43.67 15.62 10.54
N LYS A 66 -43.21 16.51 9.63
CA LYS A 66 -43.08 17.97 9.89
C LYS A 66 -43.36 18.78 8.63
N ALA A 67 -44.21 19.80 8.74
CA ALA A 67 -44.69 20.57 7.58
C ALA A 67 -44.19 22.01 7.62
N TYR A 68 -43.47 22.44 6.56
CA TYR A 68 -43.01 23.83 6.41
C TYR A 68 -43.46 24.41 5.07
N CYS A 69 -44.03 25.61 5.07
CA CYS A 69 -44.56 26.25 3.87
C CYS A 69 -43.47 26.79 2.92
N SER A 70 -42.23 26.97 3.40
CA SER A 70 -41.12 27.51 2.62
C SER A 70 -39.76 27.04 3.14
N ARG A 71 -38.74 27.14 2.28
CA ARG A 71 -37.32 26.93 2.66
C ARG A 71 -36.88 27.85 3.80
N ALA A 72 -37.43 29.07 3.87
CA ALA A 72 -37.16 30.03 4.94
C ALA A 72 -37.74 29.54 6.28
N CYS A 73 -38.98 29.07 6.30
CA CYS A 73 -39.58 28.49 7.50
C CYS A 73 -38.85 27.20 7.95
N TYR A 74 -38.44 26.35 6.99
CA TYR A 74 -37.59 25.21 7.32
C TYR A 74 -36.27 25.65 7.98
N ALA A 75 -35.59 26.66 7.44
CA ALA A 75 -34.35 27.20 8.01
C ALA A 75 -34.58 27.84 9.39
N GLU A 76 -35.69 28.55 9.59
CA GLU A 76 -36.11 29.08 10.90
C GLU A 76 -36.23 27.97 11.94
N SER A 77 -36.84 26.84 11.55
CA SER A 77 -37.00 25.68 12.41
C SER A 77 -35.66 25.05 12.84
N LEU A 78 -34.57 25.33 12.13
CA LEU A 78 -33.23 24.86 12.44
C LEU A 78 -32.43 25.85 13.28
N ARG A 79 -32.88 27.11 13.44
CA ARG A 79 -32.20 28.09 14.30
C ARG A 79 -32.20 27.61 15.76
N GLY A 80 -31.05 27.71 16.42
CA GLY A 80 -30.87 27.27 17.81
C GLY A 80 -30.80 25.75 18.01
N LYS A 81 -31.03 24.93 16.98
CA LYS A 81 -30.79 23.48 17.06
C LYS A 81 -29.33 23.19 16.78
N VAL A 82 -28.73 22.32 17.59
CA VAL A 82 -27.39 21.79 17.31
C VAL A 82 -27.47 21.03 15.98
N PRO A 83 -26.67 21.40 14.96
CA PRO A 83 -26.62 20.65 13.71
C PRO A 83 -26.32 19.17 14.01
N HIS A 84 -27.12 18.27 13.45
CA HIS A 84 -26.90 16.82 13.56
C HIS A 84 -25.57 16.36 12.94
N ASN A 85 -24.94 17.22 12.13
CA ASN A 85 -23.56 17.09 11.69
C ASN A 85 -22.64 17.42 12.87
N LYS A 86 -22.49 16.43 13.75
CA LYS A 86 -21.61 16.45 14.90
C LYS A 86 -20.19 16.81 14.48
N GLY A 87 -19.71 17.92 15.03
CA GLY A 87 -18.31 18.15 15.33
C GLY A 87 -17.58 18.97 14.28
N ALA A 88 -17.05 20.12 14.73
CA ALA A 88 -15.76 20.57 14.24
C ALA A 88 -14.84 19.34 14.18
N SER A 89 -14.45 18.93 12.99
CA SER A 89 -13.55 17.81 12.83
C SER A 89 -12.25 18.20 13.52
N VAL A 90 -12.01 17.68 14.73
CA VAL A 90 -10.71 17.83 15.39
C VAL A 90 -9.69 17.33 14.38
N LEU A 91 -8.82 18.24 13.93
CA LEU A 91 -7.80 17.89 12.96
C LEU A 91 -6.86 16.90 13.63
N ALA A 92 -6.68 15.75 13.01
CA ALA A 92 -5.71 14.77 13.46
C ALA A 92 -4.33 15.21 12.95
N GLU A 93 -3.31 15.06 13.80
CA GLU A 93 -1.92 15.29 13.43
C GLU A 93 -1.18 13.97 13.27
N LYS A 94 -0.26 13.92 12.30
CA LYS A 94 0.59 12.74 12.04
C LYS A 94 1.88 13.17 11.36
N PRO A 95 3.04 12.59 11.70
CA PRO A 95 4.29 12.87 11.00
C PRO A 95 4.30 12.25 9.60
N CYS A 96 4.94 12.94 8.66
CA CYS A 96 5.30 12.40 7.35
C CYS A 96 6.27 11.21 7.50
N ALA A 97 6.03 10.11 6.79
CA ALA A 97 6.88 8.93 6.85
C ALA A 97 8.30 9.12 6.24
N VAL A 98 8.58 10.27 5.63
CA VAL A 98 9.89 10.57 4.99
C VAL A 98 10.62 11.69 5.70
N CYS A 99 10.02 12.88 5.79
CA CYS A 99 10.67 14.07 6.36
C CYS A 99 10.25 14.37 7.81
N SER A 100 9.37 13.56 8.40
CA SER A 100 8.84 13.75 9.76
C SER A 100 8.06 15.05 10.00
N ALA A 101 7.80 15.86 8.95
CA ALA A 101 6.97 17.05 9.06
C ALA A 101 5.55 16.72 9.54
N THR A 102 5.02 17.53 10.46
CA THR A 102 3.66 17.38 10.99
C THR A 102 2.65 17.71 9.90
N MET A 103 1.74 16.76 9.64
CA MET A 103 0.61 16.92 8.74
C MET A 103 -0.67 16.97 9.57
N SER A 104 -1.56 17.93 9.30
CA SER A 104 -2.86 18.07 9.96
C SER A 104 -3.99 17.93 8.94
N GLY A 105 -5.05 17.20 9.28
CA GLY A 105 -6.20 17.02 8.39
C GLY A 105 -7.38 16.32 9.06
N LEU A 106 -8.42 16.03 8.29
CA LEU A 106 -9.55 15.25 8.79
C LEU A 106 -9.06 13.86 9.25
N PRO A 107 -9.59 13.30 10.35
CA PRO A 107 -9.17 11.96 10.81
C PRO A 107 -9.26 10.87 9.73
N SER A 108 -10.27 10.95 8.86
CA SER A 108 -10.44 10.04 7.71
C SER A 108 -9.33 10.19 6.65
N GLU A 109 -8.85 11.41 6.41
CA GLU A 109 -7.74 11.71 5.50
C GLU A 109 -6.40 11.24 6.10
N MET A 110 -6.14 11.60 7.35
CA MET A 110 -4.89 11.28 8.06
C MET A 110 -4.68 9.78 8.28
N LYS A 111 -5.78 9.02 8.35
CA LYS A 111 -5.74 7.54 8.36
C LYS A 111 -5.08 6.97 7.10
N ARG A 112 -5.30 7.59 5.92
CA ARG A 112 -4.79 7.11 4.63
C ARG A 112 -3.49 7.80 4.20
N ARG A 113 -3.33 9.09 4.51
CA ARG A 113 -2.18 9.90 4.10
C ARG A 113 -0.92 9.48 4.86
N LYS A 114 0.16 9.24 4.10
CA LYS A 114 1.48 8.85 4.63
C LYS A 114 2.57 9.91 4.42
N TYR A 115 2.37 10.80 3.45
CA TYR A 115 3.39 11.75 3.01
C TYR A 115 2.82 13.16 2.94
N CYS A 116 3.66 14.16 3.28
CA CYS A 116 3.23 15.55 3.34
C CYS A 116 3.06 16.17 1.94
N SER A 117 3.88 15.75 0.97
CA SER A 117 3.90 16.31 -0.39
C SER A 117 4.16 15.26 -1.47
N PRO A 118 3.89 15.57 -2.75
CA PRO A 118 4.27 14.73 -3.89
C PRO A 118 5.78 14.45 -3.95
N GLU A 119 6.62 15.36 -3.48
CA GLU A 119 8.07 15.19 -3.39
C GLU A 119 8.42 14.12 -2.35
N CYS A 120 7.81 14.17 -1.17
CA CYS A 120 7.97 13.11 -0.16
C CYS A 120 7.42 11.76 -0.64
N LEU A 121 6.33 11.76 -1.41
CA LEU A 121 5.84 10.56 -2.08
C LEU A 121 6.89 10.01 -3.06
N LYS A 122 7.41 10.86 -3.96
CA LYS A 122 8.47 10.48 -4.91
C LYS A 122 9.69 9.96 -4.19
N LEU A 123 10.16 10.64 -3.13
CA LEU A 123 11.29 10.21 -2.31
C LEU A 123 11.04 8.85 -1.65
N ALA A 124 9.84 8.64 -1.09
CA ALA A 124 9.44 7.37 -0.49
C ALA A 124 9.46 6.20 -1.48
N PHE A 125 9.22 6.46 -2.76
CA PHE A 125 9.20 5.43 -3.81
C PHE A 125 10.49 5.40 -4.65
N SER A 126 11.32 6.44 -4.54
CA SER A 126 12.63 6.48 -5.15
C SER A 126 13.58 5.63 -4.32
N ASN A 127 14.24 4.66 -4.97
CA ASN A 127 15.33 3.92 -4.32
C ASN A 127 16.63 4.73 -4.47
N VAL A 128 16.60 6.00 -4.05
CA VAL A 128 17.75 6.92 -4.06
C VAL A 128 18.61 6.75 -2.82
N ASP A 129 18.00 6.34 -1.70
CA ASP A 129 18.70 5.90 -0.50
C ASP A 129 18.52 4.37 -0.33
N ILE A 130 19.64 3.64 -0.45
CA ILE A 130 19.66 2.18 -0.30
C ILE A 130 19.33 1.78 1.14
N GLY A 131 19.82 2.52 2.13
CA GLY A 131 19.55 2.26 3.55
C GLY A 131 18.08 2.40 3.90
N ALA A 132 17.43 3.47 3.45
CA ALA A 132 15.99 3.64 3.62
C ALA A 132 15.19 2.52 2.92
N THR A 133 15.65 2.09 1.74
CA THR A 133 15.03 0.99 0.98
C THR A 133 15.16 -0.35 1.71
N LEU A 134 16.34 -0.64 2.26
CA LEU A 134 16.62 -1.85 3.04
C LEU A 134 15.74 -1.91 4.28
N ARG A 135 15.70 -0.82 5.08
CA ARG A 135 14.84 -0.73 6.27
C ARG A 135 13.37 -0.94 5.94
N ARG A 136 12.85 -0.21 4.93
CA ARG A 136 11.44 -0.27 4.52
C ARG A 136 11.01 -1.65 4.02
N ARG A 137 11.92 -2.40 3.41
CA ARG A 137 11.65 -3.72 2.81
C ARG A 137 12.21 -4.87 3.63
N SER A 138 12.44 -4.64 4.92
CA SER A 138 12.89 -5.66 5.86
C SER A 138 11.87 -5.84 6.98
N ARG A 139 11.67 -7.09 7.39
CA ARG A 139 10.90 -7.44 8.59
C ARG A 139 11.78 -8.26 9.52
N VAL A 140 11.97 -7.78 10.74
CA VAL A 140 12.70 -8.52 11.78
C VAL A 140 11.78 -9.63 12.32
N VAL A 141 12.33 -10.83 12.46
CA VAL A 141 11.65 -12.00 13.06
C VAL A 141 12.40 -12.48 14.30
N GLU A 142 11.77 -13.34 15.09
CA GLU A 142 12.32 -13.86 16.36
C GLU A 142 13.69 -14.51 16.22
N SER A 143 14.01 -15.09 15.07
CA SER A 143 15.35 -15.66 14.79
C SER A 143 16.45 -14.62 14.58
N GLY A 144 16.17 -13.33 14.76
CA GLY A 144 17.09 -12.23 14.48
C GLY A 144 17.31 -11.96 12.99
N CYS A 145 16.66 -12.71 12.10
CA CYS A 145 16.75 -12.49 10.66
C CYS A 145 15.99 -11.22 10.25
N TRP A 146 16.55 -10.48 9.31
CA TRP A 146 15.87 -9.37 8.64
C TRP A 146 15.36 -9.89 7.30
N LEU A 147 14.11 -10.33 7.26
CA LEU A 147 13.52 -10.94 6.07
C LEU A 147 13.20 -9.88 5.02
N TRP A 148 13.70 -10.07 3.81
CA TRP A 148 13.35 -9.23 2.67
C TRP A 148 11.89 -9.40 2.28
N THR A 149 11.14 -8.31 2.21
CA THR A 149 9.72 -8.28 1.83
C THR A 149 9.50 -7.85 0.38
N GLY A 150 10.59 -7.64 -0.38
CA GLY A 150 10.53 -7.31 -1.80
C GLY A 150 10.58 -8.53 -2.71
N ALA A 151 10.87 -8.30 -4.00
CA ALA A 151 10.99 -9.38 -4.98
C ALA A 151 12.13 -10.35 -4.62
N LEU A 152 11.87 -11.65 -4.83
CA LEU A 152 12.81 -12.75 -4.63
C LEU A 152 13.12 -13.42 -5.96
N ARG A 153 14.34 -13.94 -6.11
CA ARG A 153 14.75 -14.85 -7.19
C ARG A 153 15.59 -15.96 -6.58
N ASP A 154 15.21 -17.23 -6.79
CA ASP A 154 15.89 -18.41 -6.24
C ASP A 154 16.04 -18.39 -4.70
N GLY A 155 15.11 -17.68 -4.03
CA GLY A 155 15.11 -17.43 -2.58
C GLY A 155 15.88 -16.16 -2.15
N TYR A 156 16.64 -15.53 -3.04
CA TYR A 156 17.41 -14.32 -2.74
C TYR A 156 16.64 -13.04 -3.02
N GLY A 157 16.72 -12.09 -2.09
CA GLY A 157 16.15 -10.74 -2.26
C GLY A 157 16.78 -9.98 -3.44
N ARG A 158 15.95 -9.24 -4.17
CA ARG A 158 16.37 -8.35 -5.26
C ARG A 158 16.00 -6.91 -4.94
N VAL A 159 16.96 -6.00 -5.15
CA VAL A 159 16.78 -4.56 -4.99
C VAL A 159 17.29 -3.82 -6.23
N LYS A 160 16.55 -2.78 -6.63
CA LYS A 160 17.00 -1.84 -7.67
C LYS A 160 17.37 -0.55 -6.97
N PHE A 161 18.54 -0.01 -7.25
CA PHE A 161 19.04 1.23 -6.64
C PHE A 161 19.45 2.22 -7.75
N ASN A 162 19.15 3.51 -7.55
CA ASN A 162 19.55 4.60 -8.45
C ASN A 162 19.28 4.37 -9.95
N GLY A 163 18.07 3.92 -10.32
CA GLY A 163 17.70 3.63 -11.72
C GLY A 163 18.51 2.51 -12.40
N SER A 164 19.38 1.82 -11.67
CA SER A 164 20.41 0.92 -12.18
C SER A 164 20.07 -0.56 -12.00
N VAL A 165 21.04 -1.40 -12.38
CA VAL A 165 21.02 -2.88 -12.39
C VAL A 165 20.43 -3.46 -11.10
N THR A 166 19.67 -4.54 -11.24
CA THR A 166 19.10 -5.26 -10.09
C THR A 166 20.20 -6.00 -9.34
N GLN A 167 20.49 -5.58 -8.11
CA GLN A 167 21.45 -6.22 -7.21
C GLN A 167 20.73 -7.17 -6.24
N GLU A 168 21.47 -8.10 -5.65
CA GLU A 168 21.00 -8.93 -4.55
C GLU A 168 20.90 -8.10 -3.26
N ALA A 169 19.75 -8.17 -2.60
CA ALA A 169 19.45 -7.34 -1.44
C ALA A 169 20.36 -7.62 -0.24
N HIS A 170 20.82 -8.87 -0.07
CA HIS A 170 21.75 -9.22 0.99
C HIS A 170 23.15 -8.62 0.75
N ARG A 171 23.63 -8.59 -0.50
CA ARG A 171 24.90 -7.91 -0.86
C ARG A 171 24.82 -6.41 -0.65
N ALA A 172 23.73 -5.79 -1.12
CA ALA A 172 23.49 -4.36 -0.89
C ALA A 172 23.42 -4.03 0.61
N SER A 173 22.83 -4.93 1.43
CA SER A 173 22.80 -4.76 2.89
C SER A 173 24.17 -4.86 3.53
N TYR A 174 24.98 -5.83 3.12
CA TYR A 174 26.36 -5.97 3.58
C TYR A 174 27.18 -4.72 3.22
N GLU A 175 27.13 -4.30 1.95
CA GLU A 175 27.87 -3.14 1.45
C GLU A 175 27.47 -1.84 2.15
N PHE A 176 26.19 -1.67 2.48
CA PHE A 176 25.70 -0.49 3.19
C PHE A 176 26.10 -0.43 4.67
N HIS A 177 26.11 -1.57 5.38
CA HIS A 177 26.37 -1.58 6.83
C HIS A 177 27.83 -1.85 7.21
N ILE A 178 28.54 -2.65 6.42
CA ILE A 178 29.90 -3.11 6.73
C ILE A 178 30.91 -2.49 5.75
N GLY A 179 30.57 -2.44 4.47
CA GLY A 179 31.42 -1.88 3.42
C GLY A 179 31.63 -2.83 2.25
N PRO A 180 32.48 -2.45 1.29
CA PRO A 180 32.63 -3.17 0.02
C PRO A 180 33.01 -4.63 0.24
N ILE A 181 32.39 -5.52 -0.55
CA ILE A 181 32.76 -6.93 -0.56
C ILE A 181 34.11 -7.06 -1.27
N PRO A 182 35.14 -7.66 -0.64
CA PRO A 182 36.44 -7.84 -1.29
C PRO A 182 36.33 -8.65 -2.59
N GLU A 183 37.18 -8.33 -3.56
CA GLU A 183 37.17 -8.99 -4.86
C GLU A 183 37.39 -10.51 -4.72
N GLY A 184 36.64 -11.30 -5.51
CA GLY A 184 36.71 -12.76 -5.48
C GLY A 184 35.97 -13.43 -4.31
N LEU A 185 35.38 -12.66 -3.39
CA LEU A 185 34.55 -13.19 -2.32
C LEU A 185 33.05 -13.12 -2.64
N VAL A 186 32.30 -14.04 -2.03
CA VAL A 186 30.85 -14.15 -2.10
C VAL A 186 30.26 -14.09 -0.70
N ILE A 187 29.00 -13.70 -0.58
CA ILE A 187 28.33 -13.63 0.73
C ILE A 187 27.69 -14.98 1.06
N ASP A 188 28.06 -15.56 2.21
CA ASP A 188 27.41 -16.73 2.81
C ASP A 188 26.39 -16.28 3.88
N HIS A 189 25.24 -16.96 3.90
CA HIS A 189 24.23 -16.79 4.94
C HIS A 189 24.51 -17.74 6.09
N LEU A 190 25.04 -17.22 7.20
CA LEU A 190 25.25 -17.99 8.43
C LEU A 190 23.94 -18.59 8.96
N CYS A 191 22.84 -17.85 8.80
CA CYS A 191 21.49 -18.26 9.18
C CYS A 191 20.80 -19.25 8.22
N ARG A 192 21.44 -19.60 7.09
CA ARG A 192 20.90 -20.47 6.03
C ARG A 192 19.54 -20.04 5.45
N ASN A 193 19.17 -18.78 5.65
CA ASN A 193 17.97 -18.19 5.08
C ASN A 193 18.33 -17.20 3.97
N ARG A 194 18.11 -17.61 2.72
CA ARG A 194 18.45 -16.82 1.51
C ARG A 194 17.72 -15.46 1.42
N SER A 195 16.58 -15.32 2.10
CA SER A 195 15.81 -14.07 2.14
C SER A 195 16.28 -13.10 3.22
N CYS A 196 17.19 -13.52 4.11
CA CYS A 196 17.74 -12.69 5.17
C CYS A 196 18.72 -11.66 4.59
N ILE A 197 18.60 -10.41 5.06
CA ILE A 197 19.51 -9.31 4.73
C ILE A 197 20.19 -8.71 5.96
N ASN A 198 20.12 -9.38 7.13
CA ASN A 198 20.78 -8.89 8.34
C ASN A 198 22.31 -8.97 8.16
N PRO A 199 23.06 -7.84 8.18
CA PRO A 199 24.51 -7.85 8.00
C PRO A 199 25.25 -8.72 9.01
N SER A 200 24.74 -8.90 10.23
CA SER A 200 25.38 -9.79 11.22
C SER A 200 25.24 -11.28 10.89
N HIS A 201 24.35 -11.64 9.95
CA HIS A 201 24.14 -13.01 9.48
C HIS A 201 24.84 -13.27 8.13
N LEU A 202 25.65 -12.33 7.64
CA LEU A 202 26.32 -12.38 6.36
C LEU A 202 27.84 -12.39 6.56
N GLU A 203 28.53 -13.27 5.86
CA GLU A 203 29.99 -13.37 5.91
C GLU A 203 30.56 -13.41 4.49
N PRO A 204 31.57 -12.58 4.14
CA PRO A 204 32.29 -12.71 2.89
C PRO A 204 33.22 -13.91 2.96
N VAL A 205 32.99 -14.90 2.11
CA VAL A 205 33.77 -16.13 2.04
C VAL A 205 34.22 -16.40 0.61
N THR A 206 35.17 -17.33 0.45
CA THR A 206 35.53 -17.80 -0.89
C THR A 206 34.39 -18.64 -1.48
N GLN A 207 34.30 -18.69 -2.81
CA GLN A 207 33.32 -19.54 -3.49
C GLN A 207 33.43 -21.02 -3.06
N GLY A 208 34.65 -21.52 -2.85
CA GLY A 208 34.88 -22.89 -2.37
C GLY A 208 34.31 -23.14 -0.98
N GLU A 209 34.48 -22.17 -0.07
CA GLU A 209 33.93 -22.26 1.28
C GLU A 209 32.40 -22.17 1.29
N ASN A 210 31.81 -21.28 0.48
CA ASN A 210 30.36 -21.18 0.32
C ASN A 210 29.76 -22.50 -0.18
N ILE A 211 30.39 -23.14 -1.18
CA ILE A 211 29.95 -24.44 -1.70
C ILE A 211 30.09 -25.52 -0.63
N ARG A 212 31.22 -25.56 0.09
CA ARG A 212 31.48 -26.54 1.16
C ARG A 212 30.44 -26.46 2.27
N ARG A 213 30.04 -25.25 2.66
CA ARG A 213 29.03 -25.00 3.70
C ARG A 213 27.59 -25.17 3.21
N GLY A 214 27.36 -25.00 1.91
CA GLY A 214 26.05 -25.12 1.28
C GLY A 214 25.48 -26.54 1.32
N GLU A 215 24.18 -26.66 1.10
CA GLU A 215 23.48 -27.96 1.04
C GLU A 215 24.03 -28.91 -0.01
N THR A 216 24.55 -28.38 -1.12
CA THR A 216 25.22 -29.16 -2.15
C THR A 216 26.59 -29.68 -1.72
N GLY A 217 27.26 -29.02 -0.76
CA GLY A 217 28.51 -29.48 -0.15
C GLY A 217 28.30 -30.54 0.94
N ARG A 218 27.07 -30.71 1.44
CA ARG A 218 26.67 -31.87 2.25
C ARG A 218 26.54 -33.09 1.34
N HIS A 219 27.67 -33.57 0.82
CA HIS A 219 27.69 -34.88 0.19
C HIS A 219 27.26 -35.91 1.23
N THR A 220 26.28 -36.74 0.87
CA THR A 220 26.16 -38.08 1.48
C THR A 220 27.56 -38.67 1.49
N PRO A 221 28.05 -39.22 2.62
CA PRO A 221 29.37 -39.83 2.67
C PRO A 221 29.48 -40.79 1.49
N ILE A 222 30.41 -40.48 0.57
CA ILE A 222 30.67 -41.36 -0.56
C ILE A 222 31.06 -42.69 0.07
N THR A 223 30.24 -43.72 -0.14
CA THR A 223 30.52 -45.05 0.41
C THR A 223 31.87 -45.51 -0.12
N GLU A 224 32.60 -46.30 0.66
CA GLU A 224 33.90 -46.81 0.23
C GLU A 224 33.78 -47.55 -1.12
N ALA A 225 32.66 -48.24 -1.35
CA ALA A 225 32.30 -48.84 -2.63
C ALA A 225 32.18 -47.81 -3.79
N HIS A 226 31.55 -46.66 -3.57
CA HIS A 226 31.45 -45.61 -4.59
C HIS A 226 32.81 -44.93 -4.84
N ARG A 227 33.62 -44.71 -3.79
CA ARG A 227 35.00 -44.20 -3.92
C ARG A 227 35.87 -45.16 -4.73
N LEU A 228 35.79 -46.46 -4.45
CA LEU A 228 36.44 -47.53 -5.21
C LEU A 228 35.93 -47.59 -6.65
N ALA A 229 34.62 -47.41 -6.89
CA ALA A 229 34.05 -47.41 -8.24
C ALA A 229 34.48 -46.20 -9.08
N LEU A 230 34.58 -45.00 -8.49
CA LEU A 230 35.12 -43.81 -9.16
C LEU A 230 36.60 -43.96 -9.51
N SER A 231 37.39 -44.49 -8.57
CA SER A 231 38.82 -44.74 -8.79
C SER A 231 39.07 -45.88 -9.79
N ALA A 232 38.23 -46.93 -9.80
CA ALA A 232 38.24 -47.96 -10.83
C ALA A 232 37.76 -47.43 -12.20
N GLY A 233 36.73 -46.59 -12.23
CA GLY A 233 36.20 -45.94 -13.44
C GLY A 233 37.20 -44.96 -14.08
N GLY A 234 37.91 -44.18 -13.27
CA GLY A 234 39.02 -43.33 -13.71
C GLY A 234 40.21 -44.14 -14.23
N LYS A 235 40.51 -45.29 -13.62
CA LYS A 235 41.51 -46.25 -14.12
C LYS A 235 41.07 -46.90 -15.44
N ARG A 236 39.77 -47.14 -15.67
CA ARG A 236 39.24 -47.67 -16.94
C ARG A 236 39.36 -46.70 -18.12
N ARG A 237 39.27 -45.38 -17.90
CA ARG A 237 39.48 -44.38 -18.96
C ARG A 237 40.93 -44.30 -19.48
N PHE A 238 41.89 -44.72 -18.66
CA PHE A 238 43.30 -44.83 -19.04
C PHE A 238 43.84 -46.16 -18.51
N SER A 239 43.26 -47.28 -18.97
CA SER A 239 43.75 -48.62 -18.60
C SER A 239 45.18 -48.85 -19.07
N ASP A 240 45.55 -48.21 -20.18
CA ASP A 240 46.92 -48.13 -20.69
C ASP A 240 47.78 -47.10 -19.90
N PRO A 241 48.89 -47.54 -19.27
CA PRO A 241 49.84 -46.66 -18.60
C PRO A 241 50.44 -45.57 -19.50
N ALA A 242 50.67 -45.85 -20.78
CA ALA A 242 51.26 -44.89 -21.72
C ALA A 242 50.29 -43.74 -22.03
N ALA A 243 49.02 -44.05 -22.32
CA ALA A 243 47.96 -43.07 -22.49
C ALA A 243 47.78 -42.17 -21.24
N ARG A 244 47.92 -42.73 -20.03
CA ARG A 244 47.85 -41.97 -18.78
C ARG A 244 49.01 -40.96 -18.66
N ALA A 245 50.23 -41.38 -18.98
CA ALA A 245 51.42 -40.54 -18.93
C ALA A 245 51.38 -39.40 -19.96
N ALA A 246 50.88 -39.70 -21.17
CA ALA A 246 50.68 -38.70 -22.23
C ALA A 246 49.66 -37.63 -21.81
N HIS A 247 48.51 -38.04 -21.26
CA HIS A 247 47.50 -37.10 -20.77
C HIS A 247 48.01 -36.25 -19.60
N GLY A 248 48.74 -36.85 -18.65
CA GLY A 248 49.36 -36.11 -17.54
C GLY A 248 50.35 -35.05 -18.01
N SER A 249 51.12 -35.36 -19.06
CA SER A 249 52.07 -34.42 -19.68
C SER A 249 51.33 -33.28 -20.41
N ALA A 250 50.26 -33.59 -21.14
CA ALA A 250 49.41 -32.60 -21.80
C ALA A 250 48.76 -31.63 -20.79
N LEU A 251 48.28 -32.15 -19.66
CA LEU A 251 47.68 -31.34 -18.60
C LEU A 251 48.69 -30.38 -17.97
N LYS A 252 49.91 -30.87 -17.66
CA LYS A 252 51.00 -30.02 -17.13
C LYS A 252 51.39 -28.92 -18.12
N ALA A 253 51.48 -29.24 -19.41
CA ALA A 253 51.76 -28.25 -20.45
C ALA A 253 50.65 -27.20 -20.59
N ALA A 254 49.38 -27.58 -20.43
CA ALA A 254 48.24 -26.65 -20.45
C ALA A 254 48.24 -25.71 -19.23
N ILE A 255 48.50 -26.26 -18.03
CA ILE A 255 48.60 -25.47 -16.79
C ILE A 255 49.74 -24.46 -16.87
N ASN A 256 50.91 -24.87 -17.38
CA ASN A 256 52.05 -23.99 -17.53
C ASN A 256 51.81 -22.89 -18.58
N ARG A 257 51.10 -23.20 -19.68
CA ARG A 257 50.67 -22.19 -20.66
C ARG A 257 49.73 -21.16 -20.04
N LYS A 258 48.77 -21.59 -19.22
CA LYS A 258 47.85 -20.68 -18.52
C LYS A 258 48.59 -19.74 -17.57
N LYS A 259 49.51 -20.27 -16.75
CA LYS A 259 50.36 -19.45 -15.85
C LYS A 259 51.27 -18.46 -16.57
N LYS A 260 51.66 -18.75 -17.82
CA LYS A 260 52.48 -17.86 -18.64
C LYS A 260 51.68 -16.72 -19.26
N ASN A 261 50.39 -16.92 -19.52
CA ASN A 261 49.49 -15.90 -20.05
C ASN A 261 48.89 -14.98 -18.97
N GLU A 262 49.04 -15.35 -17.70
CA GLU A 262 48.58 -14.58 -16.52
C GLU A 262 49.73 -13.74 -15.88
N ARG A 263 50.92 -13.74 -16.49
CA ARG A 263 52.08 -12.90 -16.12
C ARG A 263 52.36 -11.89 -17.22
#